data_AF-M4S2M0-F1
#
_entry.id   AF-M4S2M0-F1
#
_cell.length_a   1.000
_cell.length_b   1.000
_cell.length_c   1.000
_cell.angle_alpha   90.00
_cell.angle_beta   90.00
_cell.angle_gamma   90.00
#
_symmetry.space_group_name_H-M   'P 1'
#
loop_
_entity.id
_entity.type
_entity.pdbx_description
1 polymer ?
#
loop_
_entity_poly.entity_id
_entity_poly.type
_entity_poly.pdbx_seq_one_letter_code
_entity_poly.pdbx_strand_id
1 'polypeptide(L)'
;MRYEGHYKGDLSPRSSDDISGLKSVSGSLDLRGTSITALPEGLSVGGWLDLSGTSITALPEGLSVGGWLYLSDTSITALPEGLSVGGWLDLSGTSITALPEGLSVGGWLDLSGTSITALPEGLSIGGSLDLSGTSITALPEGLSVGGSLDLRGTSITALPEGLSVGGSLDLRGTSITALPEGLSVGGSLDLSGTSITAWGNLTVRGRPVAAKSDADARLREVAKAALAEPDALVMDQWHCGTAHCIAGWAVHLEGSDGYRLEKDTDTETAGLLLLGPAAAGKFYASEEGARKYLASVLEAAR
;
A
#
# COMPACT_ATOMS: atom_id res chain seq x y z
N MET A 1 33.80 22.28 -8.03
CA MET A 1 34.67 22.36 -6.83
C MET A 1 34.80 20.93 -6.34
N ARG A 2 36.01 20.39 -6.17
CA ARG A 2 36.17 18.99 -5.75
C ARG A 2 36.02 18.86 -4.24
N TYR A 3 35.13 17.98 -3.82
CA TYR A 3 34.89 17.55 -2.45
C TYR A 3 35.62 16.22 -2.23
N GLU A 4 36.44 16.18 -1.19
CA GLU A 4 37.36 15.07 -0.91
C GLU A 4 37.23 14.65 0.56
N GLY A 5 37.30 13.35 0.83
CA GLY A 5 37.29 12.81 2.18
C GLY A 5 35.94 12.96 2.89
N HIS A 6 35.93 13.53 4.09
CA HIS A 6 34.75 13.59 4.95
C HIS A 6 34.22 15.01 5.05
N TYR A 7 32.96 15.22 4.66
CA TYR A 7 32.29 16.52 4.71
C TYR A 7 31.29 16.61 5.86
N LYS A 8 31.18 17.79 6.46
CA LYS A 8 30.22 18.09 7.53
C LYS A 8 29.12 19.02 7.02
N GLY A 9 27.86 18.64 7.24
CA GLY A 9 26.68 19.37 6.77
C GLY A 9 26.16 18.86 5.44
N ASP A 10 25.29 19.64 4.81
CA ASP A 10 24.63 19.30 3.55
C ASP A 10 25.46 19.71 2.33
N LEU A 11 25.30 18.98 1.23
CA LEU A 11 26.01 19.20 -0.03
C LEU A 11 25.08 19.13 -1.24
N SER A 12 25.34 19.98 -2.24
CA SER A 12 24.63 19.97 -3.53
C SER A 12 25.60 20.18 -4.72
N PRO A 13 26.55 19.25 -4.96
CA PRO A 13 27.48 19.29 -6.08
C PRO A 13 26.76 19.05 -7.42
N ARG A 14 27.43 19.32 -8.54
CA ARG A 14 26.77 19.31 -9.87
C ARG A 14 27.29 18.27 -10.85
N SER A 15 28.36 17.56 -10.53
CA SER A 15 28.93 16.52 -11.40
C SER A 15 29.65 15.44 -10.61
N SER A 16 29.91 14.29 -11.24
CA SER A 16 30.66 13.19 -10.61
C SER A 16 32.09 13.61 -10.25
N ASP A 17 32.71 14.48 -11.05
CA ASP A 17 34.04 15.04 -10.78
C ASP A 17 34.08 15.88 -9.49
N ASP A 18 32.97 16.50 -9.09
CA ASP A 18 32.90 17.27 -7.87
C ASP A 18 32.98 16.34 -6.64
N ILE A 19 32.59 15.07 -6.74
CA ILE A 19 32.49 14.15 -5.60
C ILE A 19 33.40 12.93 -5.67
N SER A 20 34.24 12.78 -6.70
CA SER A 20 34.99 11.54 -6.96
C SER A 20 35.84 11.03 -5.80
N GLY A 21 36.29 11.91 -4.91
CA GLY A 21 37.07 11.54 -3.71
C GLY A 21 36.30 11.65 -2.39
N LEU A 22 35.00 11.90 -2.45
CA LEU A 22 34.14 12.01 -1.28
C LEU A 22 33.91 10.63 -0.65
N LYS A 23 34.19 10.52 0.65
CA LYS A 23 34.01 9.30 1.46
C LYS A 23 32.75 9.37 2.31
N SER A 24 32.44 10.55 2.87
CA SER A 24 31.21 10.70 3.65
C SER A 24 30.67 12.12 3.68
N VAL A 25 29.36 12.23 3.90
CA VAL A 25 28.63 13.47 4.18
C VAL A 25 27.87 13.28 5.49
N SER A 26 28.12 14.10 6.51
CA SER A 26 27.40 13.95 7.78
C SER A 26 25.94 14.43 7.72
N GLY A 27 25.65 15.34 6.81
CA GLY A 27 24.30 15.79 6.48
C GLY A 27 23.78 15.10 5.22
N SER A 28 23.05 15.85 4.42
CA SER A 28 22.33 15.36 3.24
C SER A 28 23.09 15.70 1.95
N LEU A 29 22.85 14.90 0.90
CA LEU A 29 23.49 15.04 -0.41
C LEU A 29 22.43 15.13 -1.50
N ASP A 30 22.24 16.34 -2.05
CA ASP A 30 21.31 16.63 -3.14
C ASP A 30 22.04 16.58 -4.48
N LEU A 31 21.74 15.57 -5.28
CA LEU A 31 22.25 15.37 -6.63
C LEU A 31 21.13 15.38 -7.67
N ARG A 32 19.91 15.75 -7.28
CA ARG A 32 18.72 15.64 -8.10
C ARG A 32 18.86 16.39 -9.42
N GLY A 33 18.54 15.72 -10.52
CA GLY A 33 18.58 16.29 -11.87
C GLY A 33 19.97 16.74 -12.34
N THR A 34 21.03 16.35 -11.63
CA THR A 34 22.42 16.62 -12.05
C THR A 34 22.87 15.63 -13.11
N SER A 35 24.01 15.90 -13.77
CA SER A 35 24.60 15.01 -14.75
C SER A 35 25.51 13.93 -14.12
N ILE A 36 25.22 13.53 -12.89
CA ILE A 36 25.99 12.47 -12.20
C ILE A 36 25.69 11.11 -12.85
N THR A 37 26.76 10.35 -13.05
CA THR A 37 26.70 9.00 -13.62
C THR A 37 27.25 7.92 -12.68
N ALA A 38 27.98 8.33 -11.63
CA ALA A 38 28.53 7.43 -10.61
C ALA A 38 28.71 8.15 -9.28
N LEU A 39 28.60 7.38 -8.20
CA LEU A 39 29.00 7.75 -6.84
C LEU A 39 30.34 7.07 -6.49
N PRO A 40 31.10 7.62 -5.53
CA PRO A 40 32.30 6.96 -4.99
C PRO A 40 31.98 5.66 -4.25
N GLU A 41 32.89 4.68 -4.36
CA GLU A 41 32.82 3.42 -3.60
C GLU A 41 32.82 3.66 -2.08
N GLY A 42 31.95 2.95 -1.36
CA GLY A 42 31.84 3.05 0.09
C GLY A 42 31.35 4.41 0.62
N LEU A 43 30.70 5.23 -0.22
CA LEU A 43 30.15 6.52 0.21
C LEU A 43 29.14 6.32 1.37
N SER A 44 29.28 7.14 2.41
CA SER A 44 28.31 7.19 3.52
C SER A 44 27.64 8.56 3.62
N VAL A 45 26.31 8.60 3.64
CA VAL A 45 25.50 9.82 3.81
C VAL A 45 24.70 9.71 5.10
N GLY A 46 24.93 10.61 6.05
CA GLY A 46 24.26 10.58 7.35
C GLY A 46 22.79 11.02 7.29
N GLY A 47 22.47 11.98 6.41
CA GLY A 47 21.13 12.45 6.13
C GLY A 47 20.48 11.72 4.96
N TRP A 48 19.78 12.46 4.10
CA TRP A 48 19.19 11.93 2.88
C TRP A 48 20.12 12.08 1.67
N LEU A 49 19.95 11.21 0.68
CA LEU A 49 20.62 11.22 -0.62
C LEU A 49 19.54 11.26 -1.71
N ASP A 50 19.53 12.33 -2.50
CA ASP A 50 18.60 12.49 -3.62
C ASP A 50 19.36 12.37 -4.94
N LEU A 51 19.08 11.32 -5.71
CA LEU A 51 19.62 11.05 -7.04
C LEU A 51 18.51 11.12 -8.11
N SER A 52 17.30 11.59 -7.77
CA SER A 52 16.16 11.53 -8.66
C SER A 52 16.41 12.29 -9.96
N GLY A 53 15.99 11.71 -11.08
CA GLY A 53 16.19 12.27 -12.43
C GLY A 53 17.65 12.40 -12.87
N THR A 54 18.60 11.69 -12.23
CA THR A 54 19.99 11.58 -12.72
C THR A 54 20.15 10.43 -13.72
N SER A 55 21.27 10.41 -14.44
CA SER A 55 21.61 9.32 -15.38
C SER A 55 22.40 8.17 -14.73
N ILE A 56 22.35 8.05 -13.41
CA ILE A 56 23.01 6.96 -12.69
C ILE A 56 22.38 5.61 -13.07
N THR A 57 23.22 4.61 -13.29
CA THR A 57 22.79 3.25 -13.70
C THR A 57 23.08 2.19 -12.65
N ALA A 58 23.94 2.49 -11.68
CA ALA A 58 24.27 1.60 -10.58
C ALA A 58 24.69 2.41 -9.34
N LEU A 59 24.40 1.86 -8.15
CA LEU A 59 24.95 2.37 -6.90
C LEU A 59 26.22 1.59 -6.55
N PRO A 60 27.21 2.24 -5.90
CA PRO A 60 28.44 1.59 -5.50
C PRO A 60 28.23 0.58 -4.38
N GLU A 61 29.15 -0.38 -4.25
CA GLU A 61 29.17 -1.28 -3.11
C GLU A 61 29.48 -0.50 -1.82
N GLY A 62 28.88 -0.94 -0.71
CA GLY A 62 29.08 -0.31 0.59
C GLY A 62 28.43 1.07 0.74
N LEU A 63 27.55 1.49 -0.18
CA LEU A 63 26.72 2.69 0.01
C LEU A 63 25.86 2.54 1.27
N SER A 64 25.88 3.55 2.13
CA SER A 64 25.04 3.62 3.33
C SER A 64 24.38 4.99 3.45
N VAL A 65 23.06 5.00 3.66
CA VAL A 65 22.27 6.23 3.81
C VAL A 65 21.51 6.17 5.15
N GLY A 66 21.82 7.08 6.06
CA GLY A 66 21.19 7.13 7.38
C GLY A 66 19.74 7.59 7.35
N GLY A 67 19.37 8.42 6.38
CA GLY A 67 18.02 8.95 6.17
C GLY A 67 17.35 8.34 4.94
N TRP A 68 16.95 9.20 4.01
CA TRP A 68 16.15 8.84 2.84
C TRP A 68 17.01 8.69 1.59
N LEU A 69 16.72 7.71 0.75
CA LEU A 69 17.37 7.48 -0.54
C LEU A 69 16.33 7.60 -1.65
N TYR A 70 16.46 8.62 -2.50
CA TYR A 70 15.58 8.85 -3.64
C TYR A 70 16.28 8.47 -4.94
N LEU A 71 15.71 7.52 -5.67
CA LEU A 71 16.20 6.99 -6.94
C LEU A 71 15.14 7.08 -8.05
N SER A 72 14.04 7.78 -7.81
CA SER A 72 12.95 7.95 -8.78
C SER A 72 13.45 8.53 -10.09
N ASP A 73 12.90 8.05 -11.20
CA ASP A 73 13.28 8.44 -12.57
C ASP A 73 14.79 8.27 -12.89
N THR A 74 15.48 7.32 -12.24
CA THR A 74 16.86 6.92 -12.61
C THR A 74 16.87 5.69 -13.53
N SER A 75 18.03 5.40 -14.14
CA SER A 75 18.23 4.22 -14.98
C SER A 75 18.78 3.02 -14.21
N ILE A 76 18.59 2.98 -12.88
CA ILE A 76 19.02 1.86 -12.04
C ILE A 76 18.19 0.62 -12.37
N THR A 77 18.89 -0.52 -12.51
CA THR A 77 18.29 -1.83 -12.76
C THR A 77 18.49 -2.82 -11.62
N ALA A 78 19.43 -2.55 -10.71
CA ALA A 78 19.72 -3.38 -9.54
C ALA A 78 20.31 -2.54 -8.39
N LEU A 79 20.06 -2.99 -7.17
CA LEU A 79 20.70 -2.44 -5.96
C LEU A 79 21.88 -3.32 -5.55
N PRO A 80 22.94 -2.74 -4.96
CA PRO A 80 24.09 -3.50 -4.47
C PRO A 80 23.71 -4.34 -3.25
N GLU A 81 24.39 -5.47 -3.07
CA GLU A 81 24.27 -6.27 -1.84
C GLU A 81 24.69 -5.44 -0.62
N GLY A 82 24.01 -5.66 0.51
CA GLY A 82 24.31 -4.96 1.76
C GLY A 82 23.89 -3.49 1.80
N LEU A 83 23.14 -2.99 0.83
CA LEU A 83 22.55 -1.65 0.90
C LEU A 83 21.68 -1.51 2.15
N SER A 84 21.93 -0.44 2.92
CA SER A 84 21.19 -0.11 4.13
C SER A 84 20.68 1.32 4.08
N VAL A 85 19.36 1.47 4.24
CA VAL A 85 18.67 2.76 4.26
C VAL A 85 17.91 2.90 5.58
N GLY A 86 18.35 3.84 6.42
CA GLY A 86 17.77 4.03 7.75
C GLY A 86 16.35 4.57 7.75
N GLY A 87 15.94 5.25 6.67
CA GLY A 87 14.62 5.83 6.49
C GLY A 87 13.89 5.27 5.27
N TRP A 88 13.60 6.12 4.28
CA TRP A 88 12.75 5.81 3.14
C TRP A 88 13.60 5.49 1.91
N LEU A 89 13.17 4.51 1.13
CA LEU A 89 13.78 4.14 -0.14
C LEU A 89 12.74 4.28 -1.25
N ASP A 90 12.93 5.27 -2.12
CA ASP A 90 12.08 5.52 -3.29
C ASP A 90 12.75 4.97 -4.55
N LEU A 91 12.18 3.91 -5.10
CA LEU A 91 12.56 3.26 -6.36
C LEU A 91 11.49 3.44 -7.43
N SER A 92 10.51 4.32 -7.21
CA SER A 92 9.37 4.48 -8.10
C SER A 92 9.82 4.84 -9.52
N GLY A 93 9.18 4.21 -10.51
CA GLY A 93 9.49 4.42 -11.93
C GLY A 93 10.88 3.96 -12.40
N THR A 94 11.68 3.30 -11.55
CA THR A 94 12.96 2.70 -11.96
C THR A 94 12.76 1.39 -12.73
N SER A 95 13.82 0.90 -13.38
CA SER A 95 13.82 -0.38 -14.12
C SER A 95 14.25 -1.58 -13.26
N ILE A 96 14.11 -1.48 -11.94
CA ILE A 96 14.43 -2.58 -11.02
C ILE A 96 13.48 -3.76 -11.25
N THR A 97 14.05 -4.96 -11.28
CA THR A 97 13.33 -6.24 -11.46
C THR A 97 13.43 -7.16 -10.24
N ALA A 98 14.40 -6.94 -9.35
CA ALA A 98 14.62 -7.69 -8.12
C ALA A 98 15.31 -6.83 -7.06
N LEU A 99 15.04 -7.13 -5.79
CA LEU A 99 15.76 -6.56 -4.65
C LEU A 99 16.84 -7.54 -4.16
N PRO A 100 17.97 -7.05 -3.65
CA PRO A 100 19.01 -7.90 -3.08
C PRO A 100 18.52 -8.58 -1.80
N GLU A 101 19.04 -9.78 -1.53
CA GLU A 101 18.82 -10.45 -0.26
C GLU A 101 19.38 -9.59 0.90
N GLY A 102 18.67 -9.61 2.04
CA GLY A 102 19.08 -8.86 3.22
C GLY A 102 18.90 -7.34 3.12
N LEU A 103 18.21 -6.81 2.11
CA LEU A 103 17.82 -5.40 2.06
C LEU A 103 17.03 -5.02 3.32
N SER A 104 17.46 -3.95 3.99
CA SER A 104 16.80 -3.41 5.18
C SER A 104 16.44 -1.96 4.95
N VAL A 105 15.14 -1.64 5.11
CA VAL A 105 14.58 -0.30 5.00
C VAL A 105 13.87 0.02 6.32
N GLY A 106 14.39 1.00 7.04
CA GLY A 106 13.86 1.37 8.37
C GLY A 106 12.46 2.00 8.32
N GLY A 107 12.07 2.60 7.19
CA GLY A 107 10.80 3.27 6.98
C GLY A 107 10.04 2.74 5.77
N TRP A 108 9.67 3.64 4.84
CA TRP A 108 8.87 3.32 3.66
C TRP A 108 9.73 2.82 2.50
N LEU A 109 9.27 1.78 1.81
CA LEU A 109 9.78 1.35 0.51
C LEU A 109 8.74 1.59 -0.58
N ASP A 110 9.09 2.40 -1.58
CA ASP A 110 8.27 2.65 -2.76
C ASP A 110 8.87 1.92 -3.98
N LEU A 111 8.13 0.94 -4.50
CA LEU A 111 8.44 0.17 -5.71
C LEU A 111 7.41 0.43 -6.82
N SER A 112 6.57 1.44 -6.67
CA SER A 112 5.47 1.70 -7.58
C SER A 112 5.96 1.91 -9.02
N GLY A 113 5.26 1.30 -9.98
CA GLY A 113 5.62 1.37 -11.40
C GLY A 113 6.95 0.72 -11.79
N THR A 114 7.61 -0.04 -10.90
CA THR A 114 8.79 -0.84 -11.25
C THR A 114 8.39 -2.15 -11.94
N SER A 115 9.37 -2.83 -12.53
CA SER A 115 9.19 -4.15 -13.17
C SER A 115 9.43 -5.32 -12.22
N ILE A 116 9.33 -5.10 -10.91
CA ILE A 116 9.56 -6.15 -9.91
C ILE A 116 8.48 -7.24 -10.02
N THR A 117 8.92 -8.51 -9.97
CA THR A 117 8.02 -9.68 -10.06
C THR A 117 7.97 -10.50 -8.77
N ALA A 118 8.94 -10.33 -7.88
CA ALA A 118 9.03 -11.02 -6.59
C ALA A 118 9.81 -10.18 -5.58
N LEU A 119 9.50 -10.36 -4.30
CA LEU A 119 10.27 -9.81 -3.18
C LEU A 119 11.15 -10.91 -2.58
N PRO A 120 12.33 -10.56 -2.03
CA PRO A 120 13.19 -11.52 -1.35
C PRO A 120 12.54 -12.07 -0.08
N GLU A 121 12.86 -13.32 0.26
CA GLU A 121 12.46 -13.91 1.55
C GLU A 121 13.07 -13.12 2.71
N GLY A 122 12.32 -13.01 3.82
CA GLY A 122 12.78 -12.29 5.01
C GLY A 122 12.82 -10.77 4.87
N LEU A 123 12.28 -10.19 3.79
CA LEU A 123 12.12 -8.74 3.66
C LEU A 123 11.26 -8.21 4.83
N SER A 124 11.82 -7.27 5.57
CA SER A 124 11.16 -6.60 6.70
C SER A 124 11.10 -5.11 6.44
N ILE A 125 9.90 -4.55 6.47
CA ILE A 125 9.65 -3.13 6.24
C ILE A 125 9.08 -2.51 7.51
N GLY A 126 9.85 -1.62 8.14
CA GLY A 126 9.44 -0.96 9.37
C GLY A 126 8.27 0.01 9.19
N GLY A 127 8.16 0.60 8.00
CA GLY A 127 7.08 1.50 7.60
C GLY A 127 6.15 0.89 6.55
N SER A 128 5.72 1.71 5.59
CA SER A 128 4.83 1.28 4.50
C SER A 128 5.59 0.57 3.38
N LEU A 129 4.87 -0.13 2.51
CA LEU A 129 5.35 -0.75 1.28
C LEU A 129 4.38 -0.43 0.14
N ASP A 130 4.85 0.24 -0.91
CA ASP A 130 4.07 0.50 -2.12
C ASP A 130 4.55 -0.40 -3.26
N LEU A 131 3.69 -1.28 -3.74
CA LEU A 131 3.91 -2.19 -4.88
C LEU A 131 2.94 -1.88 -6.02
N SER A 132 2.27 -0.73 -5.99
CA SER A 132 1.21 -0.41 -6.94
C SER A 132 1.73 -0.36 -8.38
N GLY A 133 0.96 -0.95 -9.30
CA GLY A 133 1.32 -1.03 -10.71
C GLY A 133 2.55 -1.90 -11.03
N THR A 134 3.05 -2.70 -10.08
CA THR A 134 4.12 -3.68 -10.35
C THR A 134 3.57 -4.98 -10.96
N SER A 135 4.48 -5.81 -11.48
CA SER A 135 4.16 -7.14 -12.03
C SER A 135 4.24 -8.25 -10.99
N ILE A 136 4.17 -7.93 -9.70
CA ILE A 136 4.23 -8.91 -8.62
C ILE A 136 3.02 -9.85 -8.66
N THR A 137 3.26 -11.14 -8.49
CA THR A 137 2.22 -12.19 -8.52
C THR A 137 2.02 -12.89 -7.19
N ALA A 138 2.98 -12.78 -6.27
CA ALA A 138 2.93 -13.33 -4.92
C ALA A 138 3.80 -12.50 -3.97
N LEU A 139 3.41 -12.47 -2.69
CA LEU A 139 4.24 -11.96 -1.59
C LEU A 139 4.94 -13.13 -0.89
N PRO A 140 6.15 -12.92 -0.34
CA PRO A 140 6.86 -13.96 0.40
C PRO A 140 6.13 -14.30 1.70
N GLU A 141 6.25 -15.56 2.14
CA GLU A 141 5.78 -15.97 3.46
C GLU A 141 6.51 -15.18 4.56
N GLY A 142 5.78 -14.85 5.63
CA GLY A 142 6.35 -14.10 6.76
C GLY A 142 6.58 -12.60 6.49
N LEU A 143 6.14 -12.06 5.35
CA LEU A 143 6.15 -10.62 5.12
C LEU A 143 5.38 -9.89 6.23
N SER A 144 6.03 -8.90 6.84
CA SER A 144 5.43 -8.02 7.84
C SER A 144 5.64 -6.57 7.42
N VAL A 145 4.56 -5.79 7.40
CA VAL A 145 4.57 -4.37 7.04
C VAL A 145 4.07 -3.58 8.24
N GLY A 146 4.97 -2.81 8.87
CA GLY A 146 4.63 -2.00 10.06
C GLY A 146 3.65 -0.86 9.76
N GLY A 147 3.70 -0.34 8.53
CA GLY A 147 2.82 0.70 8.01
C GLY A 147 1.77 0.16 7.03
N SER A 148 1.50 0.91 5.97
CA SER A 148 0.49 0.56 4.97
C SER A 148 1.08 -0.28 3.84
N LEU A 149 0.26 -1.13 3.21
CA LEU A 149 0.63 -1.94 2.05
C LEU A 149 -0.28 -1.60 0.86
N ASP A 150 0.28 -1.09 -0.22
CA ASP A 150 -0.45 -0.83 -1.48
C ASP A 150 -0.11 -1.91 -2.52
N LEU A 151 -1.12 -2.70 -2.91
CA LEU A 151 -1.04 -3.74 -3.95
C LEU A 151 -1.91 -3.40 -5.17
N ARG A 152 -2.37 -2.17 -5.29
CA ARG A 152 -3.30 -1.73 -6.33
C ARG A 152 -2.75 -2.00 -7.72
N GLY A 153 -3.58 -2.60 -8.57
CA GLY A 153 -3.24 -2.86 -9.97
C GLY A 153 -2.11 -3.88 -10.17
N THR A 154 -1.77 -4.66 -9.14
CA THR A 154 -0.86 -5.81 -9.27
C THR A 154 -1.59 -7.04 -9.77
N SER A 155 -0.84 -8.04 -10.25
CA SER A 155 -1.38 -9.33 -10.71
C SER A 155 -1.49 -10.37 -9.59
N ILE A 156 -1.46 -9.94 -8.33
CA ILE A 156 -1.54 -10.83 -7.18
C ILE A 156 -2.92 -11.51 -7.10
N THR A 157 -2.91 -12.80 -6.77
CA THR A 157 -4.12 -13.64 -6.71
C THR A 157 -4.43 -14.16 -5.30
N ALA A 158 -3.45 -14.13 -4.40
CA ALA A 158 -3.59 -14.51 -2.99
C ALA A 158 -2.61 -13.73 -2.11
N LEU A 159 -2.99 -13.50 -0.86
CA LEU A 159 -2.10 -13.01 0.19
C LEU A 159 -1.54 -14.22 0.98
N PRO A 160 -0.29 -14.15 1.48
CA PRO A 160 0.28 -15.23 2.28
C PRO A 160 -0.42 -15.35 3.64
N GLU A 161 -0.47 -16.58 4.16
CA GLU A 161 -0.93 -16.83 5.53
C GLU A 161 -0.05 -16.08 6.54
N GLY A 162 -0.67 -15.58 7.61
CA GLY A 162 0.03 -14.82 8.66
C GLY A 162 0.44 -13.39 8.27
N LEU A 163 0.04 -12.88 7.10
CA LEU A 163 0.25 -11.48 6.73
C LEU A 163 -0.40 -10.54 7.77
N SER A 164 0.38 -9.56 8.23
CA SER A 164 -0.07 -8.49 9.12
C SER A 164 0.33 -7.14 8.56
N VAL A 165 -0.63 -6.21 8.53
CA VAL A 165 -0.43 -4.84 8.06
C VAL A 165 -0.80 -3.88 9.18
N GLY A 166 0.18 -3.15 9.71
CA GLY A 166 -0.03 -2.23 10.84
C GLY A 166 -0.85 -0.99 10.47
N GLY A 167 -0.80 -0.58 9.20
CA GLY A 167 -1.55 0.53 8.61
C GLY A 167 -2.69 0.05 7.72
N SER A 168 -2.91 0.77 6.61
CA SER A 168 -3.95 0.47 5.63
C SER A 168 -3.49 -0.58 4.61
N LEU A 169 -4.43 -1.35 4.06
CA LEU A 169 -4.20 -2.30 2.99
C LEU A 169 -5.06 -1.94 1.77
N ASP A 170 -4.44 -1.70 0.62
CA ASP A 170 -5.11 -1.40 -0.64
C ASP A 170 -4.98 -2.59 -1.60
N LEU A 171 -6.10 -3.25 -1.89
CA LEU A 171 -6.19 -4.40 -2.80
C LEU A 171 -6.91 -4.04 -4.12
N ARG A 172 -7.08 -2.76 -4.42
CA ARG A 172 -7.91 -2.33 -5.55
C ARG A 172 -7.41 -2.89 -6.87
N GLY A 173 -8.34 -3.44 -7.65
CA GLY A 173 -8.04 -3.98 -8.98
C GLY A 173 -7.11 -5.21 -8.96
N THR A 174 -6.92 -5.86 -7.81
CA THR A 174 -6.26 -7.17 -7.74
C THR A 174 -7.23 -8.30 -8.10
N SER A 175 -6.69 -9.47 -8.42
CA SER A 175 -7.49 -10.67 -8.74
C SER A 175 -7.74 -11.57 -7.52
N ILE A 176 -7.60 -11.03 -6.31
CA ILE A 176 -7.81 -11.77 -5.06
C ILE A 176 -9.30 -12.13 -4.90
N THR A 177 -9.57 -13.38 -4.54
CA THR A 177 -10.93 -13.91 -4.31
C THR A 177 -11.16 -14.41 -2.88
N ALA A 178 -10.10 -14.57 -2.09
CA ALA A 178 -10.16 -14.93 -0.69
C ALA A 178 -9.04 -14.23 0.10
N LEU A 179 -9.35 -13.81 1.32
CA LEU A 179 -8.37 -13.32 2.29
C LEU A 179 -7.95 -14.49 3.21
N PRO A 180 -6.65 -14.58 3.58
CA PRO A 180 -6.13 -15.65 4.41
C PRO A 180 -6.70 -15.62 5.84
N GLU A 181 -6.61 -16.74 6.54
CA GLU A 181 -7.03 -16.80 7.94
C GLU A 181 -6.08 -15.95 8.80
N GLY A 182 -6.64 -15.24 9.76
CA GLY A 182 -5.90 -14.41 10.71
C GLY A 182 -5.42 -13.08 10.15
N LEU A 183 -5.81 -12.70 8.92
CA LEU A 183 -5.45 -11.39 8.35
C LEU A 183 -5.87 -10.25 9.29
N SER A 184 -4.91 -9.39 9.64
CA SER A 184 -5.13 -8.22 10.48
C SER A 184 -4.65 -6.96 9.76
N VAL A 185 -5.54 -5.96 9.68
CA VAL A 185 -5.26 -4.64 9.11
C VAL A 185 -5.52 -3.58 10.19
N GLY A 186 -4.49 -2.82 10.56
CA GLY A 186 -4.58 -1.81 11.61
C GLY A 186 -5.33 -0.53 11.19
N GLY A 187 -5.37 -0.25 9.89
CA GLY A 187 -5.99 0.93 9.28
C GLY A 187 -7.23 0.61 8.44
N SER A 188 -7.37 1.27 7.29
CA SER A 188 -8.44 1.00 6.32
C SER A 188 -8.11 -0.19 5.42
N LEU A 189 -9.14 -0.83 4.87
CA LEU A 189 -9.00 -1.94 3.91
C LEU A 189 -9.82 -1.61 2.65
N ASP A 190 -9.16 -1.26 1.56
CA ASP A 190 -9.82 -0.95 0.28
C ASP A 190 -9.86 -2.20 -0.60
N LEU A 191 -11.07 -2.62 -0.94
CA LEU A 191 -11.36 -3.84 -1.70
C LEU A 191 -12.04 -3.55 -3.04
N SER A 192 -12.04 -2.29 -3.47
CA SER A 192 -12.78 -1.86 -4.66
C SER A 192 -12.29 -2.57 -5.91
N GLY A 193 -13.22 -3.13 -6.68
CA GLY A 193 -12.89 -3.89 -7.89
C GLY A 193 -12.36 -5.31 -7.64
N THR A 194 -12.31 -5.79 -6.40
CA THR A 194 -12.03 -7.20 -6.08
C THR A 194 -13.29 -8.07 -6.18
N SER A 195 -13.10 -9.40 -6.14
CA SER A 195 -14.17 -10.40 -6.10
C SER A 195 -14.05 -11.31 -4.87
N ILE A 196 -13.70 -10.73 -3.71
CA ILE A 196 -13.49 -11.47 -2.47
C ILE A 196 -14.80 -12.05 -1.93
N THR A 197 -14.83 -13.36 -1.68
CA THR A 197 -16.01 -14.05 -1.12
C THR A 197 -15.74 -14.83 0.16
N ALA A 198 -14.47 -14.94 0.57
CA ALA A 198 -14.05 -15.63 1.80
C ALA A 198 -12.99 -14.79 2.53
N TRP A 199 -13.08 -14.73 3.87
CA TRP A 199 -12.20 -13.86 4.68
C TRP A 199 -11.91 -14.35 6.10
N GLY A 200 -12.18 -15.62 6.42
CA GLY A 200 -11.87 -16.21 7.73
C GLY A 200 -12.29 -15.33 8.91
N ASN A 201 -11.37 -15.17 9.87
CA ASN A 201 -11.46 -14.31 11.06
C ASN A 201 -10.73 -12.95 10.88
N LEU A 202 -10.95 -12.30 9.74
CA LEU A 202 -10.41 -10.97 9.42
C LEU A 202 -10.67 -9.94 10.54
N THR A 203 -9.64 -9.18 10.88
CA THR A 203 -9.71 -8.05 11.81
C THR A 203 -9.30 -6.75 11.12
N VAL A 204 -10.09 -5.69 11.30
CA VAL A 204 -9.82 -4.34 10.76
C VAL A 204 -9.91 -3.33 11.90
N ARG A 205 -8.90 -2.48 12.07
CA ARG A 205 -8.75 -1.54 13.19
C ARG A 205 -8.95 -2.21 14.56
N GLY A 206 -8.44 -3.43 14.72
CA GLY A 206 -8.58 -4.21 15.96
C GLY A 206 -10.00 -4.73 16.24
N ARG A 207 -10.93 -4.64 15.29
CA ARG A 207 -12.30 -5.14 15.41
C ARG A 207 -12.51 -6.32 14.45
N PRO A 208 -13.16 -7.41 14.90
CA PRO A 208 -13.47 -8.53 14.03
C PRO A 208 -14.51 -8.10 12.99
N VAL A 209 -14.28 -8.47 11.74
CA VAL A 209 -15.30 -8.39 10.69
C VAL A 209 -16.34 -9.49 10.93
N ALA A 210 -17.62 -9.19 10.66
CA ALA A 210 -18.69 -10.16 10.80
C ALA A 210 -18.38 -11.47 10.05
N ALA A 211 -18.76 -12.59 10.66
CA ALA A 211 -18.70 -13.89 10.01
C ALA A 211 -19.56 -13.86 8.74
N LYS A 212 -19.16 -14.62 7.72
CA LYS A 212 -19.81 -14.60 6.41
C LYS A 212 -21.33 -14.79 6.47
N SER A 213 -21.82 -15.71 7.31
CA SER A 213 -23.26 -15.94 7.47
C SER A 213 -24.02 -14.70 7.95
N ASP A 214 -23.44 -13.97 8.90
CA ASP A 214 -24.08 -12.82 9.55
C ASP A 214 -24.02 -11.60 8.62
N ALA A 215 -22.87 -11.41 7.96
CA ALA A 215 -22.66 -10.44 6.91
C ALA A 215 -23.67 -10.61 5.76
N ASP A 216 -23.83 -11.83 5.25
CA ASP A 216 -24.78 -12.15 4.17
C ASP A 216 -26.24 -11.91 4.64
N ALA A 217 -26.57 -12.24 5.89
CA ALA A 217 -27.90 -12.00 6.44
C ALA A 217 -28.22 -10.50 6.54
N ARG A 218 -27.28 -9.70 7.07
CA ARG A 218 -27.39 -8.23 7.12
C ARG A 218 -27.51 -7.62 5.74
N LEU A 219 -26.72 -8.10 4.77
CA LEU A 219 -26.76 -7.61 3.39
C LEU A 219 -28.13 -7.87 2.74
N ARG A 220 -28.80 -8.99 3.04
CA ARG A 220 -30.18 -9.25 2.57
C ARG A 220 -31.18 -8.25 3.14
N GLU A 221 -31.05 -7.88 4.41
CA GLU A 221 -31.93 -6.86 5.01
C GLU A 221 -31.66 -5.46 4.43
N VAL A 222 -30.39 -5.11 4.22
CA VAL A 222 -29.99 -3.90 3.48
C VAL A 222 -30.62 -3.90 2.08
N ALA A 223 -30.52 -5.00 1.35
CA ALA A 223 -31.07 -5.11 0.01
C ALA A 223 -32.60 -4.96 -0.02
N LYS A 224 -33.33 -5.55 0.95
CA LYS A 224 -34.79 -5.39 1.05
C LYS A 224 -35.18 -3.95 1.35
N ALA A 225 -34.53 -3.32 2.33
CA ALA A 225 -34.87 -1.96 2.75
C ALA A 225 -34.53 -0.94 1.67
N ALA A 226 -33.29 -0.94 1.17
CA ALA A 226 -32.81 0.04 0.21
C ALA A 226 -33.56 -0.05 -1.14
N LEU A 227 -33.95 -1.25 -1.60
CA LEU A 227 -34.69 -1.40 -2.87
C LEU A 227 -36.19 -1.09 -2.75
N ALA A 228 -36.74 -1.08 -1.54
CA ALA A 228 -38.13 -0.67 -1.31
C ALA A 228 -38.31 0.86 -1.40
N GLU A 229 -37.20 1.60 -1.36
CA GLU A 229 -37.17 3.06 -1.37
C GLU A 229 -36.62 3.60 -2.70
N PRO A 230 -37.40 4.40 -3.46
CA PRO A 230 -36.99 4.88 -4.78
C PRO A 230 -35.73 5.75 -4.78
N ASP A 231 -35.43 6.49 -3.70
CA ASP A 231 -34.34 7.48 -3.64
C ASP A 231 -33.21 7.08 -2.66
N ALA A 232 -33.22 5.84 -2.20
CA ALA A 232 -32.33 5.35 -1.13
C ALA A 232 -30.84 5.24 -1.50
N LEU A 233 -30.47 5.33 -2.79
CA LEU A 233 -29.10 5.13 -3.29
C LEU A 233 -28.66 6.24 -4.25
N VAL A 234 -29.11 7.47 -3.99
CA VAL A 234 -28.72 8.65 -4.78
C VAL A 234 -27.25 9.00 -4.44
N MET A 235 -26.33 8.47 -5.25
CA MET A 235 -24.87 8.49 -5.03
C MET A 235 -24.16 9.68 -5.72
N ASP A 236 -24.92 10.64 -6.26
CA ASP A 236 -24.44 11.73 -7.13
C ASP A 236 -23.73 12.88 -6.38
N GLN A 237 -23.80 12.91 -5.04
CA GLN A 237 -23.11 13.87 -4.19
C GLN A 237 -22.38 13.16 -3.04
N TRP A 238 -21.10 12.88 -3.23
CA TRP A 238 -20.30 12.12 -2.26
C TRP A 238 -19.96 12.96 -1.02
N HIS A 239 -20.81 12.88 0.01
CA HIS A 239 -20.55 13.42 1.35
C HIS A 239 -20.96 12.36 2.40
N CYS A 240 -20.00 11.87 3.19
CA CYS A 240 -20.25 10.83 4.21
C CYS A 240 -21.18 11.34 5.34
N GLY A 241 -22.10 10.48 5.81
CA GLY A 241 -22.99 10.76 6.94
C GLY A 241 -24.48 10.38 6.79
N THR A 242 -24.88 9.63 5.75
CA THR A 242 -26.31 9.25 5.53
C THR A 242 -26.47 7.86 4.87
N ALA A 243 -27.69 7.32 4.93
CA ALA A 243 -28.12 6.05 4.32
C ALA A 243 -28.29 6.13 2.78
N HIS A 244 -27.37 6.79 2.07
CA HIS A 244 -27.43 6.91 0.61
C HIS A 244 -26.50 5.94 -0.12
N CYS A 245 -25.80 5.05 0.61
CA CYS A 245 -24.96 3.98 0.06
C CYS A 245 -25.16 2.66 0.83
N ILE A 246 -24.65 1.55 0.29
CA ILE A 246 -24.77 0.21 0.91
C ILE A 246 -24.23 0.19 2.35
N ALA A 247 -23.06 0.80 2.58
CA ALA A 247 -22.45 0.91 3.90
C ALA A 247 -23.30 1.76 4.87
N GLY A 248 -23.83 2.89 4.39
CA GLY A 248 -24.72 3.75 5.16
C GLY A 248 -26.03 3.06 5.56
N TRP A 249 -26.61 2.24 4.67
CA TRP A 249 -27.77 1.41 5.00
C TRP A 249 -27.47 0.38 6.07
N ALA A 250 -26.30 -0.27 6.02
CA ALA A 250 -25.89 -1.20 7.07
C ALA A 250 -25.79 -0.51 8.43
N VAL A 251 -25.15 0.67 8.47
CA VAL A 251 -25.06 1.51 9.67
C VAL A 251 -26.45 1.90 10.18
N HIS A 252 -27.33 2.35 9.30
CA HIS A 252 -28.69 2.79 9.66
C HIS A 252 -29.53 1.64 10.24
N LEU A 253 -29.52 0.46 9.61
CA LEU A 253 -30.29 -0.70 10.05
C LEU A 253 -29.75 -1.33 11.34
N GLU A 254 -28.43 -1.22 11.59
CA GLU A 254 -27.83 -1.64 12.87
C GLU A 254 -28.17 -0.65 14.03
N GLY A 255 -28.75 0.51 13.71
CA GLY A 255 -29.28 1.46 14.70
C GLY A 255 -28.19 2.14 15.53
N SER A 256 -28.41 2.27 16.84
CA SER A 256 -27.49 3.00 17.72
C SER A 256 -26.08 2.43 17.76
N ASP A 257 -25.94 1.11 17.62
CA ASP A 257 -24.64 0.45 17.57
C ASP A 257 -23.92 0.71 16.23
N GLY A 258 -24.67 0.70 15.13
CA GLY A 258 -24.16 1.09 13.81
C GLY A 258 -23.61 2.52 13.81
N TYR A 259 -24.39 3.49 14.26
CA TYR A 259 -23.96 4.90 14.31
C TYR A 259 -22.79 5.15 15.26
N ARG A 260 -22.71 4.40 16.37
CA ARG A 260 -21.55 4.43 17.26
C ARG A 260 -20.31 3.88 16.56
N LEU A 261 -20.46 2.77 15.84
CA LEU A 261 -19.37 2.16 15.09
C LEU A 261 -18.85 3.11 13.98
N GLU A 262 -19.74 3.75 13.24
CA GLU A 262 -19.39 4.75 12.23
C GLU A 262 -18.62 5.93 12.85
N LYS A 263 -19.07 6.45 13.98
CA LYS A 263 -18.38 7.54 14.70
C LYS A 263 -16.99 7.14 15.20
N ASP A 264 -16.83 5.89 15.66
CA ASP A 264 -15.55 5.36 16.14
C ASP A 264 -14.57 5.05 14.99
N THR A 265 -15.09 4.92 13.77
CA THR A 265 -14.32 4.54 12.58
C THR A 265 -14.58 5.54 11.45
N ASP A 266 -15.34 5.11 10.45
CA ASP A 266 -15.91 5.87 9.36
C ASP A 266 -17.00 4.99 8.71
N THR A 267 -17.83 5.54 7.83
CA THR A 267 -18.95 4.80 7.22
C THR A 267 -18.47 3.56 6.46
N GLU A 268 -17.34 3.66 5.76
CA GLU A 268 -16.77 2.56 4.97
C GLU A 268 -16.31 1.41 5.88
N THR A 269 -15.52 1.71 6.90
CA THR A 269 -15.01 0.73 7.86
C THR A 269 -16.17 0.10 8.64
N ALA A 270 -17.15 0.90 9.07
CA ALA A 270 -18.34 0.38 9.74
C ALA A 270 -19.14 -0.57 8.84
N GLY A 271 -19.36 -0.19 7.58
CA GLY A 271 -20.00 -1.04 6.58
C GLY A 271 -19.22 -2.34 6.34
N LEU A 272 -17.89 -2.28 6.22
CA LEU A 272 -17.02 -3.44 6.05
C LEU A 272 -17.11 -4.39 7.27
N LEU A 273 -17.08 -3.85 8.48
CA LEU A 273 -17.18 -4.64 9.71
C LEU A 273 -18.55 -5.34 9.81
N LEU A 274 -19.63 -4.70 9.35
CA LEU A 274 -20.99 -5.24 9.40
C LEU A 274 -21.32 -6.22 8.27
N LEU A 275 -20.91 -5.91 7.03
CA LEU A 275 -21.30 -6.60 5.80
C LEU A 275 -20.19 -7.44 5.15
N GLY A 276 -18.96 -7.33 5.64
CA GLY A 276 -17.82 -8.08 5.17
C GLY A 276 -17.26 -7.67 3.79
N PRO A 277 -16.07 -8.20 3.44
CA PRO A 277 -15.36 -7.95 2.17
C PRO A 277 -16.19 -8.05 0.89
N ALA A 278 -17.09 -9.03 0.79
CA ALA A 278 -17.88 -9.24 -0.42
C ALA A 278 -18.78 -8.04 -0.76
N ALA A 279 -19.35 -7.38 0.27
CA ALA A 279 -20.15 -6.18 0.09
C ALA A 279 -19.26 -4.93 -0.03
N ALA A 280 -18.18 -4.86 0.74
CA ALA A 280 -17.27 -3.71 0.75
C ALA A 280 -16.68 -3.39 -0.62
N GLY A 281 -16.35 -4.42 -1.42
CA GLY A 281 -15.90 -4.24 -2.81
C GLY A 281 -16.94 -3.57 -3.75
N LYS A 282 -18.17 -3.35 -3.27
CA LYS A 282 -19.28 -2.70 -4.00
C LYS A 282 -19.72 -1.36 -3.41
N PHE A 283 -19.07 -0.86 -2.36
CA PHE A 283 -19.46 0.41 -1.72
C PHE A 283 -19.31 1.64 -2.64
N TYR A 284 -18.41 1.54 -3.62
CA TYR A 284 -18.13 2.58 -4.61
C TYR A 284 -18.85 2.37 -5.95
N ALA A 285 -19.81 1.44 -6.01
CA ALA A 285 -20.60 1.25 -7.21
C ALA A 285 -21.44 2.50 -7.52
N SER A 286 -21.70 2.76 -8.81
CA SER A 286 -22.71 3.74 -9.22
C SER A 286 -24.08 3.38 -8.64
N GLU A 287 -25.01 4.32 -8.62
CA GLU A 287 -26.39 4.04 -8.19
C GLU A 287 -26.98 2.80 -8.89
N GLU A 288 -26.88 2.74 -10.23
CA GLU A 288 -27.34 1.58 -11.01
C GLU A 288 -26.59 0.30 -10.62
N GLY A 289 -25.27 0.38 -10.43
CA GLY A 289 -24.44 -0.73 -10.03
C GLY A 289 -24.80 -1.27 -8.64
N ALA A 290 -25.04 -0.39 -7.67
CA ALA A 290 -25.46 -0.72 -6.33
C ALA A 290 -26.85 -1.38 -6.32
N ARG A 291 -27.84 -0.80 -7.03
CA ARG A 291 -29.18 -1.39 -7.16
C ARG A 291 -29.14 -2.78 -7.80
N LYS A 292 -28.37 -2.94 -8.88
CA LYS A 292 -28.21 -4.23 -9.57
C LYS A 292 -27.56 -5.27 -8.64
N TYR A 293 -26.56 -4.87 -7.88
CA TYR A 293 -25.92 -5.74 -6.90
C TYR A 293 -26.90 -6.18 -5.81
N LEU A 294 -27.60 -5.25 -5.16
CA LEU A 294 -28.58 -5.59 -4.12
C LEU A 294 -29.73 -6.46 -4.66
N ALA A 295 -30.19 -6.21 -5.88
CA ALA A 295 -31.22 -7.05 -6.51
C ALA A 295 -30.70 -8.50 -6.70
N SER A 296 -29.44 -8.66 -7.12
CA SER A 296 -28.81 -9.98 -7.25
C SER A 296 -28.69 -10.73 -5.92
N VAL A 297 -28.49 -10.00 -4.81
CA VAL A 297 -28.47 -10.59 -3.45
C VAL A 297 -29.82 -11.21 -3.09
N LEU A 298 -30.92 -10.56 -3.45
CA LEU A 298 -32.27 -11.07 -3.18
C LEU A 298 -32.65 -12.25 -4.09
N GLU A 299 -32.21 -12.25 -5.35
CA GLU A 299 -32.45 -13.37 -6.26
C GLU A 299 -31.67 -14.63 -5.84
N ALA A 300 -30.42 -14.48 -5.38
CA ALA A 300 -29.62 -15.60 -4.87
C ALA A 300 -30.17 -16.20 -3.56
N ALA A 301 -31.14 -15.54 -2.93
CA ALA A 301 -31.78 -15.98 -1.68
C ALA A 301 -33.09 -16.77 -1.87
N ARG A 302 -33.59 -16.86 -3.11
CA ARG A 302 -34.81 -17.60 -3.49
C ARG A 302 -34.49 -19.06 -3.83
#